data_AF-A0A090R0K4-F1
#
_entry.id   AF-A0A090R0K4-F1
#
_cell.length_a   1.000
_cell.length_b   1.000
_cell.length_c   1.000
_cell.angle_alpha   90.00
_cell.angle_beta   90.00
_cell.angle_gamma   90.00
#
_symmetry.space_group_name_H-M   'P 1'
#
loop_
_entity.id
_entity.type
_entity.pdbx_description
1 polymer ?
#
loop_
_entity_poly.entity_id
_entity_poly.type
_entity_poly.pdbx_seq_one_letter_code
_entity_poly.pdbx_strand_id
1 'polypeptide(L)'
;MQEFFFLPFPAFIAALAAITLIGFWEWTQFVEAKSRVAAMIVPVVSLAASLWFMPTDPQALSTLATSHHIMLMTGGVWWLIASALAITYTQRHMVVRDLSSKYLFGLLTLIPFFWSVLMLRAVHYLDSPYHGAKLVLLVCLLVWAADTGAYFSGKRLVNTKWPQR
;
A
#
# COMPACT_ATOMS: atom_id res chain seq x y z
N MET A 1 32.50 11.75 0.02
CA MET A 1 31.55 11.91 -1.11
C MET A 1 30.45 10.85 -1.00
N GLN A 2 29.54 10.94 -0.02
CA GLN A 2 28.50 9.91 0.23
C GLN A 2 27.08 10.47 0.43
N GLU A 3 26.87 11.77 0.20
CA GLU A 3 25.64 12.45 0.67
C GLU A 3 24.55 12.68 -0.38
N PHE A 4 24.68 12.16 -1.61
CA PHE A 4 23.84 12.66 -2.73
C PHE A 4 22.99 11.64 -3.51
N PHE A 5 22.88 10.38 -3.07
CA PHE A 5 22.16 9.38 -3.90
C PHE A 5 20.91 8.73 -3.31
N PHE A 6 20.52 9.05 -2.08
CA PHE A 6 19.27 8.53 -1.53
C PHE A 6 18.51 9.62 -0.77
N LEU A 7 17.23 9.75 -1.11
CA LEU A 7 16.28 10.64 -0.47
C LEU A 7 16.40 10.46 1.06
N PRO A 8 16.65 11.52 1.86
CA PRO A 8 16.81 11.37 3.30
C PRO A 8 15.57 10.71 3.90
N PHE A 9 15.74 9.93 4.97
CA PHE A 9 14.66 9.09 5.51
C PHE A 9 13.33 9.84 5.71
N PRO A 10 13.31 11.07 6.25
CA PRO A 10 12.11 11.90 6.38
C PRO A 10 11.49 12.31 5.04
N ALA A 11 12.30 12.63 4.03
CA ALA A 11 11.79 13.03 2.72
C ALA A 11 11.10 11.87 1.98
N PHE A 12 11.56 10.62 2.19
CA PHE A 12 10.85 9.44 1.71
C PHE A 12 9.54 9.20 2.46
N ILE A 13 9.49 9.39 3.78
CA ILE A 13 8.24 9.32 4.54
C ILE A 13 7.23 10.31 3.96
N ALA A 14 7.66 11.55 3.71
CA ALA A 14 6.81 12.58 3.12
C ALA A 14 6.34 12.22 1.71
N ALA A 15 7.24 11.72 0.85
CA ALA A 15 6.89 11.29 -0.50
C ALA A 15 5.92 10.10 -0.49
N LEU A 16 6.16 9.09 0.35
CA LEU A 16 5.29 7.93 0.49
C LEU A 16 3.92 8.33 1.07
N ALA A 17 3.89 9.25 2.05
CA ALA A 17 2.65 9.77 2.60
C ALA A 17 1.83 10.52 1.53
N ALA A 18 2.49 11.33 0.69
CA ALA A 18 1.83 12.00 -0.43
C ALA A 18 1.24 11.00 -1.43
N ILE A 19 1.99 9.95 -1.80
CA ILE A 19 1.50 8.89 -2.68
C ILE A 19 0.29 8.17 -2.06
N THR A 20 0.34 7.82 -0.78
CA THR A 20 -0.77 7.19 -0.07
C THR A 20 -2.01 8.09 -0.04
N LEU A 21 -1.84 9.40 0.19
CA LEU A 21 -2.93 10.37 0.17
C LEU A 21 -3.53 10.56 -1.23
N ILE A 22 -2.72 10.55 -2.27
CA ILE A 22 -3.20 10.53 -3.67
C ILE A 22 -3.98 9.24 -3.93
N GLY A 23 -3.50 8.09 -3.45
CA GLY A 23 -4.23 6.83 -3.54
C GLY A 23 -5.60 6.89 -2.85
N PHE A 24 -5.67 7.52 -1.66
CA PHE A 24 -6.94 7.77 -0.98
C PHE A 24 -7.85 8.70 -1.77
N TRP A 25 -7.29 9.76 -2.37
CA TRP A 25 -8.04 10.70 -3.19
C TRP A 25 -8.71 10.00 -4.38
N GLU A 26 -7.96 9.18 -5.12
CA GLU A 26 -8.49 8.35 -6.20
C GLU A 26 -9.53 7.34 -5.67
N TRP A 27 -9.30 6.78 -4.48
CA TRP A 27 -10.25 5.89 -3.83
C TRP A 27 -11.61 6.56 -3.56
N THR A 28 -11.62 7.85 -3.19
CA THR A 28 -12.88 8.59 -2.95
C THR A 28 -13.76 8.68 -4.20
N GLN A 29 -13.18 8.59 -5.41
CA GLN A 29 -13.93 8.59 -6.67
C GLN A 29 -14.71 7.28 -6.85
N PHE A 30 -14.11 6.14 -6.47
CA PHE A 30 -14.79 4.84 -6.53
C PHE A 30 -15.95 4.70 -5.54
N VAL A 31 -15.94 5.48 -4.46
CA VAL A 31 -16.98 5.44 -3.42
C VAL A 31 -18.11 6.45 -3.68
N GLU A 32 -18.02 7.27 -4.75
CA GLU A 32 -19.01 8.31 -5.08
C GLU A 32 -19.37 9.20 -3.86
N ALA A 33 -18.35 9.57 -3.08
CA ALA A 33 -18.56 10.34 -1.85
C ALA A 33 -19.19 11.70 -2.16
N LYS A 34 -20.24 12.07 -1.40
CA LYS A 34 -20.96 13.36 -1.55
C LYS A 34 -20.05 14.58 -1.46
N SER A 35 -18.98 14.50 -0.67
CA SER A 35 -17.93 15.52 -0.57
C SER A 35 -16.56 14.86 -0.48
N ARG A 36 -15.74 15.05 -1.50
CA ARG A 36 -14.39 14.47 -1.61
C ARG A 36 -13.45 15.02 -0.53
N VAL A 37 -13.56 16.32 -0.24
CA VAL A 37 -12.73 16.99 0.78
C VAL A 37 -13.09 16.48 2.18
N ALA A 38 -14.38 16.32 2.48
CA ALA A 38 -14.81 15.79 3.78
C ALA A 38 -14.40 14.32 3.94
N ALA A 39 -14.48 13.54 2.86
CA ALA A 39 -14.02 12.17 2.82
C ALA A 39 -12.52 12.06 3.17
N MET A 40 -11.68 12.98 2.70
CA MET A 40 -10.23 12.99 3.01
C MET A 40 -9.88 13.25 4.48
N ILE A 41 -10.79 13.81 5.29
CA ILE A 41 -10.51 14.10 6.71
C ILE A 41 -10.13 12.82 7.45
N VAL A 42 -10.89 11.74 7.27
CA VAL A 42 -10.65 10.48 7.97
C VAL A 42 -9.27 9.88 7.64
N PRO A 43 -8.88 9.63 6.38
CA PRO A 43 -7.58 9.06 6.05
C PRO A 43 -6.41 9.99 6.42
N VAL A 44 -6.57 11.32 6.29
CA VAL A 44 -5.54 12.27 6.73
C VAL A 44 -5.35 12.19 8.25
N VAL A 45 -6.44 12.22 9.02
CA VAL A 45 -6.38 12.12 10.49
C VAL A 45 -5.85 10.76 10.92
N SER A 46 -6.29 9.66 10.29
CA SER A 46 -5.80 8.32 10.60
C SER A 46 -4.31 8.16 10.29
N LEU A 47 -3.84 8.69 9.15
CA LEU A 47 -2.42 8.66 8.79
C LEU A 47 -1.58 9.52 9.76
N ALA A 48 -2.03 10.75 10.04
CA ALA A 48 -1.37 11.64 10.98
C ALA A 48 -1.34 11.07 12.41
N ALA A 49 -2.44 10.50 12.89
CA ALA A 49 -2.49 9.80 14.16
C ALA A 49 -1.52 8.61 14.17
N SER A 50 -1.48 7.80 13.10
CA SER A 50 -0.54 6.67 13.03
C SER A 50 0.92 7.11 13.09
N LEU A 51 1.27 8.20 12.41
CA LEU A 51 2.61 8.80 12.45
C LEU A 51 2.96 9.41 13.81
N TRP A 52 1.96 9.84 14.58
CA TRP A 52 2.13 10.34 15.94
C TRP A 52 2.38 9.20 16.94
N PHE A 53 1.66 8.09 16.80
CA PHE A 53 1.75 6.94 17.72
C PHE A 53 2.94 6.02 17.46
N MET A 54 3.39 5.89 16.20
CA MET A 54 4.52 5.04 15.86
C MET A 54 5.82 5.84 15.70
N PRO A 55 6.96 5.31 16.18
CA PRO A 55 8.24 5.98 16.02
C PRO A 55 8.62 6.06 14.53
N THR A 56 9.06 7.23 14.09
CA THR A 56 9.52 7.47 12.71
C THR A 56 11.05 7.39 12.57
N ASP A 57 11.74 7.09 13.67
CA ASP A 57 13.18 6.89 13.70
C ASP A 57 13.55 5.57 13.00
N PRO A 58 14.48 5.55 12.02
CA PRO A 58 14.91 4.34 11.32
C PRO A 58 15.37 3.22 12.26
N GLN A 59 16.04 3.55 13.37
CA GLN A 59 16.54 2.59 14.35
C GLN A 59 15.40 1.95 15.12
N ALA A 60 14.47 2.75 15.63
CA ALA A 60 13.28 2.27 16.32
C ALA A 60 12.39 1.44 15.38
N LEU A 61 12.31 1.81 14.10
CA LEU A 61 11.51 1.09 13.12
C LEU A 61 12.17 -0.22 12.69
N SER A 62 13.50 -0.25 12.54
CA SER A 62 14.27 -1.47 12.26
C SER A 62 14.19 -2.46 13.42
N THR A 63 14.30 -2.00 14.66
CA THR A 63 14.14 -2.87 15.84
C THR A 63 12.70 -3.35 15.96
N LEU A 64 11.70 -2.53 15.65
CA LEU A 64 10.31 -2.95 15.64
C LEU A 64 10.03 -4.00 14.56
N ALA A 65 10.61 -3.84 13.35
CA ALA A 65 10.52 -4.84 12.29
C ALA A 65 11.19 -6.17 12.70
N THR A 66 12.34 -6.08 13.38
CA THR A 66 13.12 -7.26 13.78
C THR A 66 12.53 -7.99 15.01
N SER A 67 12.00 -7.25 15.98
CA SER A 67 11.41 -7.81 17.19
C SER A 67 10.04 -8.43 16.94
N HIS A 68 9.30 -7.92 15.95
CA HIS A 68 7.93 -8.33 15.68
C HIS A 68 7.76 -9.01 14.31
N HIS A 69 8.75 -9.78 13.84
CA HIS A 69 8.63 -10.58 12.61
C HIS A 69 7.34 -11.42 12.58
N ILE A 70 6.92 -11.98 13.71
CA ILE A 70 5.67 -12.75 13.82
C ILE A 70 4.45 -11.85 13.64
N MET A 71 4.46 -10.63 14.19
CA MET A 71 3.38 -9.65 14.03
C MET A 71 3.32 -9.10 12.60
N LEU A 72 4.48 -8.92 11.96
CA LEU A 72 4.58 -8.54 10.56
C LEU A 72 4.08 -9.66 9.65
N MET A 73 4.39 -10.92 9.97
CA MET A 73 3.87 -12.08 9.25
C MET A 73 2.36 -12.22 9.44
N THR A 74 1.83 -12.05 10.65
CA THR A 74 0.36 -12.08 10.86
C THR A 74 -0.34 -10.89 10.22
N GLY A 75 0.27 -9.69 10.25
CA GLY A 75 -0.19 -8.52 9.52
C GLY A 75 -0.15 -8.72 8.01
N GLY A 76 0.90 -9.35 7.48
CA GLY A 76 1.05 -9.71 6.08
C GLY A 76 0.05 -10.77 5.63
N VAL A 77 -0.20 -11.79 6.45
CA VAL A 77 -1.26 -12.79 6.22
C VAL A 77 -2.64 -12.13 6.25
N TRP A 78 -2.89 -11.25 7.21
CA TRP A 78 -4.13 -10.46 7.25
C TRP A 78 -4.26 -9.56 6.01
N TRP A 79 -3.17 -8.97 5.54
CA TRP A 79 -3.14 -8.17 4.33
C TRP A 79 -3.41 -9.00 3.07
N LEU A 80 -2.92 -10.24 2.99
CA LEU A 80 -3.26 -11.19 1.93
C LEU A 80 -4.75 -11.56 1.98
N ILE A 81 -5.31 -11.76 3.18
CA ILE A 81 -6.75 -12.02 3.37
C ILE A 81 -7.57 -10.80 2.94
N ALA A 82 -7.17 -9.59 3.34
CA ALA A 82 -7.82 -8.34 2.94
C ALA A 82 -7.74 -8.11 1.42
N SER A 83 -6.60 -8.44 0.80
CA SER A 83 -6.41 -8.37 -0.65
C SER A 83 -7.25 -9.42 -1.39
N ALA A 84 -7.33 -10.64 -0.87
CA ALA A 84 -8.23 -11.67 -1.39
C ALA A 84 -9.70 -11.25 -1.28
N LEU A 85 -10.09 -10.62 -0.18
CA LEU A 85 -11.41 -10.00 -0.03
C LEU A 85 -11.61 -8.88 -1.05
N ALA A 86 -10.61 -8.04 -1.35
CA ALA A 86 -10.64 -7.02 -2.42
C ALA A 86 -10.93 -7.61 -3.81
N ILE A 87 -10.20 -8.67 -4.15
CA ILE A 87 -10.32 -9.31 -5.46
C ILE A 87 -11.68 -10.00 -5.57
N THR A 88 -12.11 -10.69 -4.50
CA THR A 88 -13.42 -11.34 -4.41
C THR A 88 -14.56 -10.30 -4.44
N TYR A 89 -14.34 -9.10 -3.91
CA TYR A 89 -15.25 -7.95 -3.95
C TYR A 89 -15.46 -7.45 -5.39
N THR A 90 -14.41 -7.37 -6.20
CA THR A 90 -14.49 -6.93 -7.60
C THR A 90 -15.24 -7.95 -8.48
N GLN A 91 -15.20 -9.24 -8.13
CA GLN A 91 -15.86 -10.31 -8.88
C GLN A 91 -17.33 -10.55 -8.48
N ARG A 92 -17.76 -10.13 -7.29
CA ARG A 92 -19.13 -10.30 -6.80
C ARG A 92 -19.78 -8.93 -6.57
N HIS A 93 -20.45 -8.41 -7.60
CA HIS A 93 -21.25 -7.17 -7.62
C HIS A 93 -22.36 -7.05 -6.54
N MET A 94 -22.41 -7.89 -5.51
CA MET A 94 -23.66 -8.19 -4.77
C MET A 94 -23.65 -7.98 -3.26
N VAL A 95 -22.54 -7.69 -2.56
CA VAL A 95 -22.56 -7.84 -1.07
C VAL A 95 -22.25 -6.60 -0.24
N VAL A 96 -21.87 -5.44 -0.80
CA VAL A 96 -21.83 -4.23 0.03
C VAL A 96 -22.34 -2.99 -0.68
N ARG A 97 -23.57 -2.61 -0.32
CA ARG A 97 -24.32 -1.47 -0.85
C ARG A 97 -23.90 -0.14 -0.19
N ASP A 98 -23.24 -0.23 0.97
CA ASP A 98 -23.02 0.93 1.84
C ASP A 98 -21.68 1.62 1.59
N LEU A 99 -21.73 2.95 1.47
CA LEU A 99 -20.55 3.82 1.27
C LEU A 99 -19.47 3.57 2.34
N SER A 100 -19.87 3.36 3.59
CA SER A 100 -18.97 3.25 4.74
C SER A 100 -18.01 2.08 4.62
N SER A 101 -18.48 0.93 4.13
CA SER A 101 -17.64 -0.26 4.02
C SER A 101 -16.62 -0.16 2.88
N LYS A 102 -17.01 0.47 1.75
CA LYS A 102 -16.08 0.80 0.66
C LYS A 102 -14.98 1.74 1.14
N TYR A 103 -15.33 2.66 2.03
CA TYR A 103 -14.39 3.62 2.62
C TYR A 103 -13.43 2.96 3.62
N LEU A 104 -13.96 2.11 4.51
CA LEU A 104 -13.18 1.32 5.46
C LEU A 104 -12.19 0.40 4.73
N PHE A 105 -12.58 -0.13 3.58
CA PHE A 105 -11.72 -0.96 2.76
C PHE A 105 -10.50 -0.19 2.22
N GLY A 106 -10.70 1.03 1.73
CA GLY A 106 -9.59 1.90 1.32
C GLY A 106 -8.64 2.20 2.48
N LEU A 107 -9.18 2.46 3.67
CA LEU A 107 -8.38 2.69 4.89
C LEU A 107 -7.54 1.47 5.29
N LEU A 108 -8.15 0.28 5.31
CA LEU A 108 -7.50 -0.98 5.68
C LEU A 108 -6.47 -1.47 4.65
N THR A 109 -6.47 -0.93 3.43
CA THR A 109 -5.49 -1.31 2.40
C THR A 109 -4.33 -0.31 2.34
N LEU A 110 -4.63 0.99 2.34
CA LEU A 110 -3.62 2.04 2.14
C LEU A 110 -2.79 2.35 3.39
N ILE A 111 -3.36 2.28 4.60
CA ILE A 111 -2.60 2.52 5.85
C ILE A 111 -1.55 1.41 6.07
N PRO A 112 -1.91 0.11 6.00
CA PRO A 112 -0.92 -0.95 6.15
C PRO A 112 0.11 -0.95 5.01
N PHE A 113 -0.27 -0.57 3.80
CA PHE A 113 0.66 -0.41 2.67
C PHE A 113 1.75 0.63 2.99
N PHE A 114 1.35 1.81 3.48
CA PHE A 114 2.28 2.86 3.90
C PHE A 114 3.30 2.34 4.92
N TRP A 115 2.82 1.70 6.00
CA TRP A 115 3.70 1.18 7.05
C TRP A 115 4.56 0.02 6.58
N SER A 116 4.05 -0.86 5.72
CA SER A 116 4.80 -2.01 5.19
C SER A 116 6.00 -1.55 4.35
N VAL A 117 5.79 -0.58 3.45
CA VAL A 117 6.88 -0.02 2.63
C VAL A 117 7.87 0.76 3.49
N LEU A 118 7.39 1.49 4.49
CA LEU A 118 8.25 2.25 5.40
C LEU A 118 9.12 1.33 6.26
N MET A 119 8.55 0.26 6.83
CA MET A 119 9.29 -0.74 7.59
C MET A 119 10.29 -1.49 6.71
N LEU A 120 9.90 -1.87 5.48
CA LEU A 120 10.80 -2.52 4.52
C LEU A 120 12.02 -1.65 4.20
N ARG A 121 11.84 -0.33 4.09
CA ARG A 121 12.96 0.60 3.90
C ARG A 121 13.84 0.76 5.14
N ALA A 122 13.27 0.59 6.33
CA ALA A 122 14.01 0.67 7.59
C ALA A 122 14.82 -0.60 7.90
N VAL A 123 14.53 -1.73 7.25
CA VAL A 123 15.28 -2.99 7.42
C VAL A 123 16.77 -2.78 7.15
N HIS A 124 17.60 -3.05 8.17
CA HIS A 124 19.06 -2.91 8.14
C HIS A 124 19.55 -1.51 7.70
N TYR A 125 18.76 -0.46 7.94
CA TYR A 125 19.10 0.90 7.52
C TYR A 125 20.41 1.41 8.15
N LEU A 126 20.70 1.01 9.40
CA LEU A 126 21.92 1.39 10.12
C LEU A 126 23.17 0.64 9.63
N ASP A 127 23.02 -0.62 9.21
CA ASP A 127 24.15 -1.44 8.73
C ASP A 127 24.50 -1.08 7.27
N SER A 128 23.47 -0.90 6.45
CA SER A 128 23.61 -0.47 5.06
C SER A 128 22.34 0.26 4.63
N PRO A 129 22.38 1.60 4.49
CA PRO A 129 21.21 2.36 4.03
C PRO A 129 20.74 1.96 2.62
N TYR A 130 21.60 1.28 1.86
CA TYR A 130 21.30 0.75 0.53
C TYR A 130 20.47 -0.54 0.56
N HIS A 131 20.44 -1.28 1.66
CA HIS A 131 19.75 -2.58 1.73
C HIS A 131 18.23 -2.41 1.65
N GLY A 132 17.65 -1.59 2.54
CA GLY A 132 16.21 -1.30 2.52
C GLY A 132 15.75 -0.66 1.20
N ALA A 133 16.56 0.22 0.61
CA ALA A 133 16.27 0.81 -0.69
C ALA A 133 16.19 -0.22 -1.83
N LYS A 134 17.09 -1.21 -1.85
CA LYS A 134 17.05 -2.31 -2.83
C LYS A 134 15.79 -3.16 -2.68
N LEU A 135 15.34 -3.41 -1.45
CA LEU A 135 14.10 -4.14 -1.19
C LEU A 135 12.87 -3.39 -1.71
N VAL A 136 12.79 -2.08 -1.50
CA VAL A 136 11.72 -1.26 -2.06
C VAL A 136 11.74 -1.29 -3.59
N LEU A 137 12.91 -1.15 -4.21
CA LEU A 137 13.06 -1.26 -5.67
C LEU A 137 12.64 -2.64 -6.19
N LEU A 138 13.01 -3.71 -5.48
CA LEU A 138 12.60 -5.07 -5.82
C LEU A 138 11.07 -5.20 -5.79
N VAL A 139 10.39 -4.68 -4.77
CA VAL A 139 8.93 -4.69 -4.69
C VAL A 139 8.32 -3.89 -5.84
N CYS A 140 8.84 -2.70 -6.16
CA CYS A 140 8.38 -1.93 -7.32
C CYS A 140 8.53 -2.70 -8.63
N LEU A 141 9.67 -3.38 -8.84
CA LEU A 141 9.89 -4.22 -10.02
C LEU A 141 8.95 -5.42 -10.07
N LEU A 142 8.66 -6.06 -8.92
CA LEU A 142 7.71 -7.17 -8.84
C LEU A 142 6.29 -6.73 -9.20
N VAL A 143 5.82 -5.60 -8.67
CA VAL A 143 4.51 -5.04 -9.01
C VAL A 143 4.44 -4.70 -10.49
N TRP A 144 5.48 -4.04 -11.03
CA TRP A 144 5.55 -3.70 -12.44
C TRP A 144 5.57 -4.93 -13.36
N ALA A 145 6.30 -5.97 -12.98
CA ALA A 145 6.31 -7.25 -13.68
C ALA A 145 4.94 -7.94 -13.63
N ALA A 146 4.24 -7.87 -12.49
CA ALA A 146 2.89 -8.42 -12.34
C ALA A 146 1.87 -7.69 -13.24
N ASP A 147 1.88 -6.36 -13.26
CA ASP A 147 1.00 -5.55 -14.12
C ASP A 147 1.23 -5.84 -15.60
N THR A 148 2.50 -5.91 -16.00
CA THR A 148 2.90 -6.24 -17.38
C THR A 148 2.49 -7.68 -17.74
N GLY A 149 2.70 -8.64 -16.83
CA GLY A 149 2.31 -10.04 -17.01
C GLY A 149 0.80 -10.24 -17.10
N ALA A 150 0.02 -9.49 -16.33
CA ALA A 150 -1.45 -9.48 -16.38
C ALA A 150 -1.96 -8.97 -17.75
N TYR A 151 -1.34 -7.91 -18.28
CA TYR A 151 -1.68 -7.41 -19.62
C TYR A 151 -1.44 -8.46 -20.72
N PHE A 152 -0.30 -9.15 -20.70
CA PHE A 152 0.02 -10.17 -21.71
C PHE A 152 -0.83 -11.45 -21.58
N SER A 153 -1.10 -11.90 -20.35
CA SER A 153 -1.94 -13.09 -20.10
C SER A 153 -3.42 -12.83 -20.42
N GLY A 154 -3.94 -11.66 -20.06
CA GLY A 154 -5.33 -11.26 -20.35
C GLY A 154 -5.60 -11.10 -21.85
N LYS A 155 -4.66 -10.53 -22.62
CA LYS A 155 -4.79 -10.40 -24.08
C LYS A 155 -4.86 -11.75 -24.80
N ARG A 156 -4.26 -12.80 -24.22
CA ARG A 156 -4.29 -14.16 -24.79
C ARG A 156 -5.57 -14.94 -24.46
N LEU A 157 -6.29 -14.57 -23.39
CA LEU A 157 -7.55 -15.19 -22.97
C LEU A 157 -8.80 -14.56 -23.62
N VAL A 158 -8.73 -13.30 -24.05
CA VAL A 158 -9.88 -12.61 -24.69
C VAL A 158 -10.11 -13.05 -26.14
N ASN A 159 -9.12 -13.62 -26.82
CA ASN A 159 -9.27 -14.11 -28.20
C ASN A 159 -10.08 -15.41 -28.33
N THR A 160 -10.58 -15.96 -27.21
CA THR A 160 -11.42 -17.18 -27.21
C THR A 160 -12.87 -16.88 -26.82
N LYS A 161 -13.40 -15.68 -27.14
CA LYS A 161 -14.83 -15.37 -27.00
C LYS A 161 -15.58 -15.65 -28.30
N TRP A 162 -16.21 -16.82 -28.29
CA TRP A 162 -17.42 -17.32 -28.96
C TRP A 162 -18.07 -16.49 -30.11
N PRO A 163 -18.42 -17.14 -31.24
CA PRO A 163 -19.12 -16.50 -32.35
C PRO A 163 -20.52 -16.05 -31.91
N GLN A 164 -20.79 -14.75 -32.04
CA GLN A 164 -22.12 -14.18 -31.94
C GLN A 164 -22.92 -14.64 -33.19
N ARG A 165 -24.01 -15.37 -32.98
CA ARG A 165 -25.09 -15.58 -33.95
C ARG A 165 -26.36 -14.97 -33.41
#